data_AF-A0A0F4ITX0-F1
#
_entry.id   AF-A0A0F4ITX0-F1
#
_cell.length_a   1.000
_cell.length_b   1.000
_cell.length_c   1.000
_cell.angle_alpha   90.00
_cell.angle_beta   90.00
_cell.angle_gamma   90.00
#
_symmetry.space_group_name_H-M   'P 1'
#
loop_
_entity.id
_entity.type
_entity.pdbx_description
1 polymer ?
#
loop_
_entity_poly.entity_id
_entity_poly.type
_entity_poly.pdbx_seq_one_letter_code
_entity_poly.pdbx_strand_id
1 'polypeptide(L)'
;MRVYVPLTLPGLAEAHKAGELGPAPLTAYAVTPGLREWYVSDDIEELEYAALSRAAAASLRMLAEDAAAPRKRVVVAVDVADK
;
A
#
# COMPACT_ATOMS: atom_id res chain seq x y z
N MET A 1 -3.63 13.83 0.57
CA MET A 1 -2.54 12.86 0.32
C MET A 1 -3.10 11.46 0.10
N ARG A 2 -2.53 10.68 -0.83
CA ARG A 2 -2.89 9.27 -1.01
C ARG A 2 -1.86 8.34 -0.38
N VAL A 3 -2.36 7.29 0.27
CA VAL A 3 -1.56 6.26 0.95
C VAL A 3 -1.94 4.89 0.41
N TYR A 4 -0.95 4.04 0.17
CA TYR A 4 -1.08 2.71 -0.40
C TYR A 4 -0.74 1.65 0.65
N VAL A 5 -1.73 0.85 1.03
CA VAL A 5 -1.59 -0.20 2.05
C VAL A 5 -1.51 -1.56 1.35
N PRO A 6 -0.38 -2.29 1.43
CA PRO A 6 -0.29 -3.65 0.91
C PRO A 6 -1.17 -4.59 1.73
N LEU A 7 -1.94 -5.44 1.04
CA LEU A 7 -2.74 -6.49 1.66
C LEU A 7 -2.64 -7.79 0.86
N THR A 8 -3.22 -8.84 1.42
CA THR A 8 -3.63 -10.04 0.69
C THR A 8 -5.14 -10.02 0.46
N LEU A 9 -5.67 -10.89 -0.42
CA LEU A 9 -7.12 -10.97 -0.62
C LEU A 9 -7.89 -11.34 0.66
N PRO A 10 -7.43 -12.29 1.51
CA PRO A 10 -8.03 -12.51 2.83
C PRO A 10 -7.94 -11.27 3.74
N GLY A 11 -6.79 -10.57 3.76
CA GLY A 11 -6.63 -9.35 4.53
C GLY A 11 -7.61 -8.24 4.11
N LEU A 12 -7.89 -8.11 2.81
CA LEU A 12 -8.92 -7.19 2.31
C LEU A 12 -10.32 -7.59 2.76
N ALA A 13 -10.64 -8.90 2.77
CA ALA A 13 -11.93 -9.40 3.22
C ALA A 13 -12.17 -9.10 4.71
N GLU A 14 -11.15 -9.30 5.55
CA GLU A 14 -11.24 -8.96 6.98
C GLU A 14 -11.36 -7.46 7.20
N ALA A 15 -10.58 -6.63 6.49
CA ALA A 15 -10.70 -5.17 6.58
C ALA A 15 -12.09 -4.68 6.18
N HIS A 16 -12.67 -5.25 5.11
CA HIS A 16 -14.03 -4.95 4.68
C HIS A 16 -15.07 -5.34 5.75
N LYS A 17 -14.90 -6.51 6.38
CA LYS A 17 -15.79 -6.98 7.46
C LYS A 17 -15.68 -6.13 8.72
N ALA A 18 -14.48 -5.71 9.10
CA ALA A 18 -14.22 -4.88 10.26
C ALA A 18 -14.60 -3.40 10.04
N GLY A 19 -14.64 -2.95 8.78
CA GLY A 19 -14.84 -1.55 8.43
C GLY A 19 -13.60 -0.68 8.66
N GLU A 20 -12.44 -1.30 8.91
CA GLU A 20 -11.18 -0.61 9.19
C GLU A 20 -9.97 -1.40 8.65
N LEU A 21 -8.88 -0.68 8.38
CA LEU A 21 -7.57 -1.28 8.16
C LEU A 21 -6.89 -1.34 9.53
N GLY A 22 -6.63 -2.55 10.04
CA GLY A 22 -6.07 -2.71 11.39
C GLY A 22 -5.96 -4.16 11.85
N PRO A 23 -5.43 -4.37 13.08
CA PRO A 23 -4.96 -3.36 14.02
C PRO A 23 -3.58 -2.77 13.64
N ALA A 24 -3.26 -1.60 14.20
CA ALA A 24 -1.93 -0.99 14.06
C ALA A 24 -0.85 -1.79 14.82
N PRO A 25 0.43 -1.73 14.41
CA PRO A 25 0.99 -0.91 13.32
C PRO A 25 0.73 -1.49 11.92
N LEU A 26 0.48 -0.61 10.96
CA LEU A 26 0.33 -0.95 9.54
C LEU A 26 1.54 -0.45 8.74
N THR A 27 2.02 -1.26 7.81
CA THR A 27 2.95 -0.79 6.78
C THR A 27 2.14 -0.09 5.69
N ALA A 28 2.56 1.11 5.30
CA ALA A 28 1.93 1.86 4.22
C ALA A 28 2.97 2.66 3.43
N TYR A 29 2.64 2.98 2.18
CA TYR A 29 3.52 3.68 1.26
C TYR A 29 2.82 4.93 0.75
N ALA A 30 3.54 6.04 0.65
CA ALA A 30 3.00 7.30 0.15
C ALA A 30 4.12 8.09 -0.52
N VAL A 31 3.76 9.21 -1.15
CA VAL A 31 4.74 10.18 -1.64
C VAL A 31 5.33 10.94 -0.44
N THR A 32 6.43 10.43 0.09
CA THR A 32 7.17 11.05 1.21
C THR A 32 8.20 12.07 0.69
N PRO A 33 8.68 13.01 1.53
CA PRO A 33 9.80 13.88 1.16
C PRO A 33 11.02 13.10 0.65
N GLY A 34 11.40 12.01 1.35
CA GLY A 34 12.51 11.16 0.92
C GLY A 34 12.26 10.43 -0.41
N LEU A 35 10.99 10.13 -0.77
CA LEU A 35 10.69 9.59 -2.09
C LEU A 35 10.88 10.65 -3.18
N ARG A 36 10.44 11.89 -2.95
CA ARG A 36 10.62 13.02 -3.89
C ARG A 36 12.09 13.28 -4.17
N GLU A 37 12.90 13.35 -3.11
CA GLU A 37 14.35 13.57 -3.21
C GLU A 37 15.06 12.46 -3.99
N TRP A 38 14.62 11.21 -3.84
CA TRP A 38 15.28 10.07 -4.48
C TRP A 38 14.85 9.85 -5.93
N TYR A 39 13.58 10.06 -6.26
CA TYR A 39 13.06 9.84 -7.62
C TYR A 39 13.38 10.99 -8.57
N VAL A 40 13.75 12.18 -8.05
CA VAL A 40 14.10 13.38 -8.83
C VAL A 40 13.06 13.69 -9.92
N SER A 41 11.78 13.49 -9.57
CA SER A 41 10.63 13.82 -10.42
C SER A 41 9.74 14.79 -9.67
N ASP A 42 9.36 15.86 -10.35
CA ASP A 42 8.38 16.83 -9.86
C ASP A 42 6.94 16.43 -10.23
N ASP A 43 6.76 15.37 -11.01
CA ASP A 43 5.45 14.86 -11.38
C ASP A 43 4.86 13.99 -10.24
N ILE A 44 3.75 14.47 -9.68
CA ILE A 44 3.06 13.79 -8.59
C ILE A 44 2.49 12.43 -9.02
N GLU A 45 2.04 12.29 -10.27
CA GLU A 45 1.47 11.03 -10.76
C GLU A 45 2.54 9.94 -10.84
N GLU A 46 3.75 10.29 -11.29
CA GLU A 46 4.90 9.39 -11.32
C GLU A 46 5.31 8.95 -9.91
N LEU A 47 5.33 9.89 -8.96
CA LEU A 47 5.66 9.61 -7.57
C LEU A 47 4.59 8.74 -6.89
N GLU A 48 3.32 8.97 -7.18
CA GLU A 48 2.20 8.14 -6.73
C GLU A 48 2.33 6.71 -7.29
N TYR A 49 2.67 6.58 -8.57
CA TYR A 49 2.94 5.28 -9.18
C TYR A 49 4.14 4.58 -8.54
N ALA A 50 5.21 5.30 -8.19
CA ALA A 50 6.37 4.76 -7.48
C ALA A 50 5.98 4.25 -6.08
N ALA A 51 5.17 5.00 -5.34
CA ALA A 51 4.66 4.58 -4.03
C ALA A 51 3.74 3.35 -4.14
N LEU A 52 2.82 3.33 -5.10
CA LEU A 52 1.96 2.18 -5.41
C LEU A 52 2.79 0.93 -5.76
N SER A 53 3.84 1.10 -6.56
CA SER A 53 4.74 0.02 -6.99
C SER A 53 5.52 -0.57 -5.80
N ARG A 54 5.89 0.24 -4.82
CA ARG A 54 6.52 -0.25 -3.58
C ARG A 54 5.53 -1.00 -2.69
N ALA A 55 4.29 -0.52 -2.56
CA ALA A 55 3.22 -1.25 -1.89
C ALA A 55 2.92 -2.59 -2.59
N ALA A 56 2.92 -2.60 -3.92
CA ALA A 56 2.77 -3.81 -4.71
C ALA A 56 3.83 -4.86 -4.36
N ALA A 57 5.10 -4.46 -4.31
CA ALA A 57 6.19 -5.36 -3.93
C ALA A 57 6.05 -5.89 -2.49
N ALA A 58 5.50 -5.10 -1.57
CA ALA A 58 5.22 -5.53 -0.21
C ALA A 58 4.10 -6.57 -0.14
N SER A 59 3.03 -6.40 -0.90
CA SER A 59 1.95 -7.41 -1.01
C SER A 59 2.48 -8.75 -1.56
N LEU A 60 3.45 -8.73 -2.47
CA LEU A 60 4.11 -9.96 -2.94
C LEU A 60 4.91 -10.66 -1.83
N ARG A 61 5.58 -9.92 -0.93
CA ARG A 61 6.25 -10.52 0.23
C ARG A 61 5.24 -11.16 1.18
N MET A 62 4.12 -10.51 1.45
CA MET A 62 3.04 -11.09 2.27
C MET A 62 2.49 -12.39 1.64
N LEU A 63 2.30 -12.43 0.32
CA LEU A 63 1.88 -13.65 -0.38
C LEU A 63 2.96 -14.74 -0.37
N ALA A 64 4.24 -14.39 -0.30
CA ALA A 64 5.31 -15.37 -0.18
C ALA A 64 5.33 -16.03 1.21
N GLU A 65 4.90 -15.32 2.24
CA GLU A 65 4.80 -15.80 3.63
C GLU A 65 3.56 -16.67 3.87
N ASP A 66 2.48 -16.46 3.12
CA ASP A 66 1.25 -17.27 3.19
C ASP A 66 1.07 -18.15 1.95
N ALA A 67 1.41 -19.44 2.09
CA ALA A 67 1.30 -20.40 0.99
C ALA A 67 -0.14 -20.65 0.54
N ALA A 68 -1.11 -20.49 1.43
CA ALA A 68 -2.53 -20.77 1.22
C ALA A 68 -3.30 -19.57 0.65
N ALA A 69 -2.76 -18.35 0.76
CA ALA A 69 -3.37 -17.16 0.19
C ALA A 69 -3.52 -17.28 -1.35
N PRO A 70 -4.67 -16.88 -1.92
CA PRO A 70 -4.82 -16.73 -3.36
C PRO A 70 -3.71 -15.85 -3.93
N ARG A 71 -3.11 -16.25 -5.05
CA ARG A 71 -2.01 -15.53 -5.72
C ARG A 71 -2.49 -14.29 -6.48
N LYS A 72 -3.18 -13.42 -5.76
CA LYS A 72 -3.69 -12.13 -6.20
C LYS A 72 -3.11 -11.05 -5.31
N ARG A 73 -2.27 -10.20 -5.91
CA ARG A 73 -1.69 -9.03 -5.25
C ARG A 73 -2.78 -8.00 -5.00
N VAL A 74 -2.83 -7.45 -3.78
CA VAL A 74 -3.80 -6.44 -3.38
C VAL A 74 -3.08 -5.24 -2.78
N VAL A 75 -3.47 -4.05 -3.22
CA VAL A 75 -3.05 -2.79 -2.62
C VAL A 75 -4.30 -1.92 -2.48
N VAL A 76 -4.54 -1.41 -1.28
CA VAL A 76 -5.63 -0.47 -1.03
C VAL A 76 -5.08 0.95 -1.12
N ALA A 77 -5.67 1.77 -1.99
CA ALA A 77 -5.40 3.20 -2.03
C ALA A 77 -6.39 3.91 -1.09
N VAL A 78 -5.87 4.72 -0.17
CA VAL A 78 -6.64 5.48 0.80
C VAL A 78 -6.33 6.96 0.59
N ASP A 79 -7.36 7.75 0.33
CA ASP A 79 -7.25 9.21 0.31
C ASP A 79 -7.39 9.73 1.76
N VAL A 80 -6.34 10.37 2.26
CA VAL A 80 -6.29 11.01 3.58
C VAL A 80 -6.19 12.52 3.42
N ALA A 81 -6.88 13.25 4.31
CA ALA A 81 -6.79 14.70 4.34
C ALA A 81 -5.36 15.16 4.64
N ASP A 82 -4.88 16.15 3.88
CA ASP A 82 -3.65 16.85 4.21
C ASP A 82 -3.91 17.68 5.46
N LYS A 83 -3.18 17.38 6.55
CA LYS A 83 -3.17 18.19 7.77
C LYS A 83 -1.92 19.06 7.78
#